data_AF-A0A7S0KQJ9-F1
#
_entry.id   AF-A0A7S0KQJ9-F1
#
_cell.length_a   1.000
_cell.length_b   1.000
_cell.length_c   1.000
_cell.angle_alpha   90.00
_cell.angle_beta   90.00
_cell.angle_gamma   90.00
#
_symmetry.space_group_name_H-M   'P 1'
#
loop_
_entity.id
_entity.type
_entity.pdbx_description
1 polymer ?
#
loop_
_entity_poly.entity_id
_entity_poly.type
_entity_poly.pdbx_seq_one_letter_code
_entity_poly.pdbx_strand_id
1 'polypeptide(L)'
;CDMWRSDAIHVRPIRMHGARVDFRKSRVAINHAYSGVRSRCVVFRWRRATSARAVARRPQCASSSFASSFASMLVTNFDVESARVRRRCVAADDDDARGAVEVVESTIRYQNTRVEKKSGENGSSKFSFIPEETEYVIRTETAVPKVGFMLVGWGGNNGSTLTGGILANRLDIRWRTRDGEQKPNYWGSLTQSATCRVGSYNGEEVHVPFKSLMPMANPNDIIIDGWDISNVNLADAMARAKVLDYDLQRQLRPHMEGLTPRASIFDPKFVASNQADRATNVIIGTKEQQMAQIRADIRDFKAKSGVDSVVVLWTANTERYTEVRAGVHDSEENLRAAIKAGEEEISPSTLFALACIDERTPFINGSPQNTFVPGVLEASLRLKSIIGGDDFKTGQTKMKSALVEYLVGAGLKPTSIVSYNHLGNNDGLNLSAPQTFRSKEISKSNVVDDMVRSNPLLYAPGEKPDHTVVIKYVPNVGDSKRAMDEYTSSIFMNGSNTIVMHNTCEDSLLAAPLILDLCLVAELLTRVQIKCESDGEKDCFHHLHPVAVLLSYWSKAPLVPRGMPLVNALQKQRAMLENFFRAAVGLHPENNMLLEYFS
;
A
#
# COMPACT_ATOMS: atom_id res chain seq x y z
N CYS A 1 60.99 20.42 -29.05
CA CYS A 1 60.95 21.04 -27.71
C CYS A 1 60.34 20.05 -26.72
N ASP A 2 61.15 19.17 -26.11
CA ASP A 2 61.70 19.39 -24.77
C ASP A 2 60.81 20.21 -23.81
N MET A 3 60.46 19.81 -22.58
CA MET A 3 61.08 18.89 -21.62
C MET A 3 60.10 18.67 -20.43
N TRP A 4 59.99 17.42 -19.93
CA TRP A 4 60.11 16.98 -18.50
C TRP A 4 59.05 17.40 -17.46
N ARG A 5 58.69 16.65 -16.40
CA ARG A 5 58.90 15.29 -15.83
C ARG A 5 57.87 15.17 -14.68
N SER A 6 57.03 14.12 -14.60
CA SER A 6 57.12 12.94 -13.71
C SER A 6 57.48 13.19 -12.23
N ASP A 7 56.61 12.77 -11.31
CA ASP A 7 57.02 12.01 -10.11
C ASP A 7 55.90 11.07 -9.63
N ALA A 8 56.28 9.79 -9.50
CA ALA A 8 55.45 8.67 -9.05
C ALA A 8 55.77 8.36 -7.58
N ILE A 9 54.75 8.09 -6.77
CA ILE A 9 54.92 7.69 -5.38
C ILE A 9 54.99 6.16 -5.30
N HIS A 10 56.13 5.68 -4.81
CA HIS A 10 56.43 4.27 -4.54
C HIS A 10 55.83 3.79 -3.20
N VAL A 11 55.26 2.59 -3.24
CA VAL A 11 54.87 1.75 -2.10
C VAL A 11 56.11 1.06 -1.52
N ARG A 12 56.27 1.06 -0.19
CA ARG A 12 57.18 0.14 0.53
C ARG A 12 56.42 -0.61 1.64
N PRO A 13 56.73 -1.91 1.87
CA PRO A 13 56.11 -2.73 2.90
C PRO A 13 56.85 -2.62 4.24
N ILE A 14 56.12 -2.72 5.34
CA ILE A 14 56.66 -2.87 6.71
C ILE A 14 56.34 -4.29 7.21
N ARG A 15 57.33 -4.93 7.83
CA ARG A 15 57.26 -6.27 8.46
C ARG A 15 57.69 -6.18 9.92
N MET A 16 57.17 -7.13 10.71
CA MET A 16 57.57 -7.57 12.08
C MET A 16 56.91 -6.78 13.25
N HIS A 17 56.42 -7.37 14.35
CA HIS A 17 56.77 -8.59 15.10
C HIS A 17 55.53 -9.34 15.66
N GLY A 18 55.72 -10.62 16.00
CA GLY A 18 54.70 -11.47 16.62
C GLY A 18 54.71 -11.46 18.14
N ALA A 19 53.60 -11.94 18.71
CA ALA A 19 53.52 -12.46 20.06
C ALA A 19 52.60 -13.69 20.06
N ARG A 20 53.09 -14.80 20.60
CA ARG A 20 52.32 -16.03 20.90
C ARG A 20 51.58 -15.83 22.21
N VAL A 21 50.31 -16.21 22.27
CA VAL A 21 49.62 -16.55 23.53
C VAL A 21 48.86 -17.86 23.32
N ASP A 22 49.09 -18.75 24.26
CA ASP A 22 48.72 -20.17 24.30
C ASP A 22 47.35 -20.31 25.01
N PHE A 23 46.37 -21.00 24.41
CA PHE A 23 45.09 -21.32 25.06
C PHE A 23 44.93 -22.83 25.20
N ARG A 24 45.13 -23.32 26.42
CA ARG A 24 44.83 -24.69 26.85
C ARG A 24 43.33 -24.88 27.02
N LYS A 25 42.88 -26.05 26.57
CA LYS A 25 41.54 -26.62 26.69
C LYS A 25 41.18 -26.95 28.14
N SER A 26 39.96 -26.59 28.55
CA SER A 26 39.29 -27.16 29.72
C SER A 26 37.84 -27.50 29.33
N ARG A 27 37.54 -28.79 29.22
CA ARG A 27 36.17 -29.32 29.14
C ARG A 27 35.61 -29.39 30.55
N VAL A 28 34.40 -28.85 30.77
CA VAL A 28 33.55 -29.22 31.89
C VAL A 28 32.16 -29.50 31.33
N ALA A 29 31.70 -30.72 31.54
CA ALA A 29 30.33 -31.16 31.28
C ALA A 29 29.48 -30.87 32.52
N ILE A 30 28.29 -30.31 32.32
CA ILE A 30 27.24 -30.31 33.34
C ILE A 30 25.95 -30.77 32.67
N ASN A 31 25.49 -31.93 33.12
CA ASN A 31 24.14 -32.46 32.89
C ASN A 31 23.15 -31.68 33.75
N HIS A 32 21.99 -31.31 33.20
CA HIS A 32 20.75 -31.33 33.99
C HIS A 32 19.55 -31.70 33.13
N ALA A 33 18.85 -32.72 33.62
CA ALA A 33 17.52 -33.16 33.21
C ALA A 33 16.42 -32.35 33.91
N TYR A 34 15.18 -32.54 33.42
CA TYR A 34 13.83 -32.11 33.88
C TYR A 34 13.21 -31.06 32.95
N SER A 35 11.92 -31.03 32.62
CA SER A 35 10.73 -31.83 32.95
C SER A 35 9.67 -31.47 31.91
N GLY A 36 8.88 -32.44 31.47
CA GLY A 36 7.83 -32.23 30.47
C GLY A 36 6.66 -31.40 30.98
N VAL A 37 6.35 -30.31 30.26
CA VAL A 37 5.04 -29.66 30.28
C VAL A 37 4.44 -29.86 28.89
N ARG A 38 3.32 -30.59 28.83
CA ARG A 38 2.52 -30.73 27.60
C ARG A 38 1.73 -29.45 27.35
N SER A 39 2.35 -28.49 26.67
CA SER A 39 1.63 -27.38 26.03
C SER A 39 0.96 -27.92 24.76
N ARG A 40 -0.35 -27.73 24.63
CA ARG A 40 -1.08 -28.04 23.39
C ARG A 40 -0.61 -27.06 22.31
N CYS A 41 0.30 -27.52 21.46
CA CYS A 41 0.81 -26.82 20.30
C CYS A 41 -0.34 -26.60 19.30
N VAL A 42 -0.58 -25.35 18.90
CA VAL A 42 -1.56 -25.00 17.85
C VAL A 42 -0.77 -24.60 16.62
N VAL A 43 -0.81 -25.46 15.60
CA VAL A 43 -0.04 -25.30 14.36
C VAL A 43 -0.71 -24.28 13.45
N PHE A 44 0.05 -23.28 12.99
CA PHE A 44 -0.32 -22.39 11.92
C PHE A 44 -0.07 -23.05 10.57
N ARG A 45 -1.10 -23.73 10.06
CA ARG A 45 -1.10 -24.23 8.69
C ARG A 45 -2.14 -23.49 7.87
N TRP A 46 -1.68 -22.55 7.03
CA TRP A 46 -2.45 -22.16 5.86
C TRP A 46 -2.39 -23.36 4.89
N ARG A 47 -3.41 -24.22 4.89
CA ARG A 47 -3.41 -25.42 4.05
C ARG A 47 -3.29 -25.02 2.57
N ARG A 48 -2.10 -25.21 1.99
CA ARG A 48 -1.92 -25.35 0.54
C ARG A 48 -1.79 -26.84 0.21
N ALA A 49 -2.66 -27.34 -0.65
CA ALA A 49 -2.48 -28.62 -1.29
C ALA A 49 -1.47 -28.47 -2.43
N THR A 50 -0.21 -28.83 -2.20
CA THR A 50 0.77 -29.02 -3.27
C THR A 50 1.58 -30.28 -3.02
N SER A 51 1.50 -31.22 -3.97
CA SER A 51 2.27 -32.46 -3.99
C SER A 51 3.69 -32.19 -4.46
N ALA A 52 4.70 -32.52 -3.65
CA ALA A 52 6.09 -32.59 -4.11
C ALA A 52 6.73 -33.89 -3.64
N ARG A 53 7.15 -34.73 -4.59
CA ARG A 53 7.93 -35.96 -4.39
C ARG A 53 9.34 -35.60 -3.93
N ALA A 54 9.79 -36.19 -2.83
CA ALA A 54 11.17 -36.11 -2.37
C ALA A 54 12.06 -37.09 -3.15
N VAL A 55 13.18 -36.61 -3.70
CA VAL A 55 14.28 -37.44 -4.21
C VAL A 55 15.44 -37.34 -3.24
N ALA A 56 15.85 -38.48 -2.69
CA ALA A 56 16.94 -38.59 -1.73
C ALA A 56 18.32 -38.44 -2.40
N ARG A 57 19.23 -37.69 -1.79
CA ARG A 57 20.69 -37.76 -2.05
C ARG A 57 21.47 -37.87 -0.74
N ARG A 58 22.46 -38.77 -0.74
CA ARG A 58 23.37 -39.15 0.36
C ARG A 58 24.45 -38.08 0.64
N PRO A 59 25.09 -38.08 1.83
CA PRO A 59 25.96 -37.00 2.28
C PRO A 59 27.42 -37.20 1.80
N GLN A 60 28.12 -36.09 1.55
CA GLN A 60 29.58 -36.08 1.42
C GLN A 60 30.20 -34.97 2.28
N CYS A 61 31.41 -35.27 2.72
CA CYS A 61 32.22 -34.69 3.80
C CYS A 61 32.36 -33.16 3.83
N ALA A 62 32.38 -32.66 5.06
CA ALA A 62 32.73 -31.30 5.43
C ALA A 62 34.24 -31.03 5.30
N SER A 63 34.59 -29.88 4.70
CA SER A 63 35.85 -29.18 4.94
C SER A 63 35.55 -27.72 5.18
N SER A 64 36.06 -27.21 6.29
CA SER A 64 35.91 -25.87 6.84
C SER A 64 36.31 -24.76 5.86
N SER A 65 35.37 -23.87 5.53
CA SER A 65 35.66 -22.50 5.15
C SER A 65 34.81 -21.56 6.01
N PHE A 66 35.46 -20.65 6.73
CA PHE A 66 34.83 -19.44 7.26
C PHE A 66 34.36 -18.58 6.08
N ALA A 67 33.22 -18.93 5.52
CA ALA A 67 32.38 -18.04 4.74
C ALA A 67 31.12 -17.89 5.60
N SER A 68 30.95 -16.74 6.23
CA SER A 68 29.72 -16.39 6.92
C SER A 68 28.59 -16.49 5.89
N SER A 69 27.81 -17.57 5.97
CA SER A 69 26.61 -17.75 5.20
C SER A 69 25.62 -16.67 5.65
N PHE A 70 25.64 -15.50 5.00
CA PHE A 70 24.55 -14.53 4.97
C PHE A 70 23.32 -15.12 4.26
N ALA A 71 22.89 -16.32 4.67
CA ALA A 71 21.52 -16.74 4.47
C ALA A 71 20.72 -15.95 5.50
N SER A 72 20.32 -14.73 5.13
CA SER A 72 19.41 -13.94 5.94
C SER A 72 18.25 -14.84 6.36
N MET A 73 17.95 -14.85 7.66
CA MET A 73 16.92 -15.73 8.24
C MET A 73 15.52 -15.26 7.84
N LEU A 74 15.22 -15.34 6.55
CA LEU A 74 13.88 -15.18 6.01
C LEU A 74 13.13 -16.49 6.25
N VAL A 75 12.31 -16.50 7.29
CA VAL A 75 11.52 -17.66 7.67
C VAL A 75 10.22 -17.66 6.87
N THR A 76 9.97 -18.74 6.12
CA THR A 76 8.76 -18.89 5.28
C THR A 76 7.69 -19.78 5.90
N ASN A 77 8.04 -20.54 6.93
CA ASN A 77 7.12 -21.38 7.71
C ASN A 77 7.36 -21.11 9.19
N PHE A 78 6.35 -20.61 9.90
CA PHE A 78 6.43 -20.31 11.32
C PHE A 78 5.09 -20.55 12.02
N ASP A 79 5.17 -20.77 13.33
CA ASP A 79 4.04 -20.89 14.22
C ASP A 79 4.17 -19.81 15.31
N VAL A 80 3.06 -19.14 15.66
CA VAL A 80 3.03 -18.21 16.80
C VAL A 80 2.46 -18.93 18.01
N GLU A 81 3.32 -19.39 18.92
CA GLU A 81 2.88 -20.01 20.16
C GLU A 81 2.40 -18.94 21.15
N SER A 82 1.09 -18.65 21.15
CA SER A 82 0.49 -17.65 22.04
C SER A 82 -0.82 -18.15 22.64
N ALA A 83 -0.93 -18.09 23.97
CA ALA A 83 -2.17 -18.39 24.70
C ALA A 83 -3.32 -17.40 24.39
N ARG A 84 -2.99 -16.27 23.76
CA ARG A 84 -3.93 -15.21 23.34
C ARG A 84 -4.51 -15.42 21.95
N VAL A 85 -4.05 -16.46 21.24
CA VAL A 85 -4.55 -16.80 19.91
C VAL A 85 -5.37 -18.07 19.97
N ARG A 86 -6.54 -18.05 19.32
CA ARG A 86 -7.46 -19.19 19.26
C ARG A 86 -7.95 -19.39 17.83
N ARG A 87 -8.00 -20.66 17.39
CA ARG A 87 -8.68 -21.07 16.16
C ARG A 87 -10.02 -21.66 16.51
N ARG A 88 -11.08 -21.23 15.83
CA ARG A 88 -12.45 -21.70 16.05
C ARG A 88 -13.21 -21.73 14.74
N CYS A 89 -14.25 -22.55 14.68
CA CYS A 89 -15.28 -22.43 13.66
C CYS A 89 -16.43 -21.60 14.24
N VAL A 90 -16.83 -20.55 13.53
CA VAL A 90 -17.97 -19.70 13.90
C VAL A 90 -19.01 -19.75 12.78
N ALA A 91 -20.29 -19.52 13.07
CA ALA A 91 -21.25 -19.26 12.01
C ALA A 91 -20.82 -18.01 11.24
N ALA A 92 -20.94 -18.03 9.91
CA ALA A 92 -20.82 -16.82 9.12
C ALA A 92 -21.86 -15.79 9.57
N ASP A 93 -21.59 -14.50 9.35
CA ASP A 93 -22.51 -13.41 9.71
C ASP A 93 -23.93 -13.69 9.19
N ASP A 94 -24.98 -13.18 9.86
CA ASP A 94 -26.39 -13.47 9.53
C ASP A 94 -26.78 -13.17 8.05
N ASP A 95 -26.00 -12.34 7.35
CA ASP A 95 -26.15 -12.01 5.92
C ASP A 95 -25.41 -12.97 4.96
N ASP A 96 -24.74 -14.00 5.47
CA ASP A 96 -23.78 -14.84 4.73
C ASP A 96 -24.20 -16.32 4.70
N ALA A 97 -24.60 -16.80 3.51
CA ALA A 97 -25.07 -18.16 3.28
C ALA A 97 -23.97 -19.24 3.32
N ARG A 98 -22.70 -18.87 3.59
CA ARG A 98 -21.52 -19.77 3.53
C ARG A 98 -21.41 -20.79 4.67
N GLY A 99 -22.27 -20.71 5.71
CA GLY A 99 -22.27 -21.67 6.82
C GLY A 99 -21.15 -21.41 7.83
N ALA A 100 -20.58 -22.45 8.46
CA ALA A 100 -19.52 -22.27 9.46
C ALA A 100 -18.16 -21.97 8.81
N VAL A 101 -17.46 -20.93 9.27
CA VAL A 101 -16.16 -20.47 8.78
C VAL A 101 -15.06 -20.64 9.83
N GLU A 102 -13.85 -21.00 9.39
CA GLU A 102 -12.67 -21.05 10.26
C GLU A 102 -12.13 -19.63 10.47
N VAL A 103 -11.89 -19.27 11.73
CA VAL A 103 -11.36 -17.97 12.13
C VAL A 103 -10.18 -18.11 13.07
N VAL A 104 -9.28 -17.12 13.02
CA VAL A 104 -8.25 -16.87 14.03
C VAL A 104 -8.65 -15.66 14.85
N GLU A 105 -8.78 -15.82 16.16
CA GLU A 105 -9.03 -14.75 17.13
C GLU A 105 -7.74 -14.48 17.91
N SER A 106 -7.29 -13.24 17.92
CA SER A 106 -6.10 -12.78 18.64
C SER A 106 -6.47 -11.68 19.63
N THR A 107 -6.28 -11.95 20.92
CA THR A 107 -6.48 -10.97 21.99
C THR A 107 -5.23 -10.11 22.15
N ILE A 108 -5.42 -8.79 22.06
CA ILE A 108 -4.38 -7.79 22.25
C ILE A 108 -4.75 -6.83 23.35
N ARG A 109 -3.73 -6.36 24.07
CA ARG A 109 -3.88 -5.22 24.97
C ARG A 109 -3.28 -4.01 24.28
N TYR A 110 -4.15 -3.13 23.84
CA TYR A 110 -3.78 -1.90 23.15
C TYR A 110 -3.43 -0.85 24.19
N GLN A 111 -2.19 -0.39 24.17
CA GLN A 111 -1.68 0.63 25.07
C GLN A 111 -1.69 1.98 24.36
N ASN A 112 -2.23 2.99 25.04
CA ASN A 112 -2.26 4.37 24.54
C ASN A 112 -2.07 5.34 25.72
N THR A 113 -1.89 6.62 25.41
CA THR A 113 -1.79 7.68 26.42
C THR A 113 -2.87 8.71 26.19
N ARG A 114 -3.81 8.84 27.12
CA ARG A 114 -4.77 9.95 27.14
C ARG A 114 -4.10 11.22 27.63
N VAL A 115 -4.33 12.32 26.93
CA VAL A 115 -3.76 13.63 27.25
C VAL A 115 -4.86 14.56 27.72
N GLU A 116 -4.74 15.07 28.95
CA GLU A 116 -5.69 16.02 29.53
C GLU A 116 -5.01 17.36 29.80
N LYS A 117 -5.63 18.47 29.37
CA LYS A 117 -5.18 19.83 29.72
C LYS A 117 -5.98 20.32 30.93
N LYS A 118 -5.30 20.61 32.04
CA LYS A 118 -5.88 21.18 33.26
C LYS A 118 -5.48 22.65 33.38
N SER A 119 -6.44 23.51 33.70
CA SER A 119 -6.19 24.90 34.05
C SER A 119 -5.62 24.96 35.46
N GLY A 120 -4.42 25.53 35.61
CA GLY A 120 -3.82 25.82 36.91
C GLY A 120 -4.43 27.08 37.53
N GLU A 121 -4.26 27.23 38.84
CA GLU A 121 -4.83 28.33 39.65
C GLU A 121 -4.41 29.74 39.17
N ASN A 122 -3.31 29.85 38.42
CA ASN A 122 -2.77 31.12 37.91
C ASN A 122 -2.93 31.31 36.39
N GLY A 123 -3.83 30.57 35.74
CA GLY A 123 -4.01 30.61 34.27
C GLY A 123 -2.93 29.86 33.47
N SER A 124 -1.98 29.18 34.13
CA SER A 124 -1.04 28.27 33.48
C SER A 124 -1.73 26.98 33.06
N SER A 125 -1.33 26.40 31.91
CA SER A 125 -1.84 25.09 31.50
C SER A 125 -0.91 23.98 31.94
N LYS A 126 -1.43 22.99 32.67
CA LYS A 126 -0.72 21.75 33.02
C LYS A 126 -1.30 20.60 32.20
N PHE A 127 -0.44 19.82 31.55
CA PHE A 127 -0.86 18.59 30.86
C PHE A 127 -0.68 17.38 31.78
N SER A 128 -1.66 16.49 31.80
CA SER A 128 -1.59 15.17 32.43
C SER A 128 -1.55 14.10 31.34
N PHE A 129 -0.59 13.19 31.43
CA PHE A 129 -0.44 12.04 30.53
C PHE A 129 -0.87 10.79 31.31
N ILE A 130 -1.95 10.15 30.88
CA ILE A 130 -2.57 9.03 31.58
C ILE A 130 -2.41 7.80 30.68
N PRO A 131 -1.51 6.86 31.03
CA PRO A 131 -1.43 5.58 30.34
C PRO A 131 -2.75 4.83 30.48
N GLU A 132 -3.29 4.35 29.37
CA GLU A 132 -4.50 3.57 29.29
C GLU A 132 -4.23 2.27 28.54
N GLU A 133 -4.93 1.22 28.95
CA GLU A 133 -4.88 -0.08 28.32
C GLU A 133 -6.31 -0.52 28.02
N THR A 134 -6.54 -0.94 26.79
CA THR A 134 -7.85 -1.44 26.34
C THR A 134 -7.65 -2.79 25.66
N GLU A 135 -8.46 -3.78 26.05
CA GLU A 135 -8.40 -5.10 25.43
C GLU A 135 -9.25 -5.13 24.16
N TYR A 136 -8.64 -5.61 23.07
CA TYR A 136 -9.29 -5.87 21.80
C TYR A 136 -9.10 -7.33 21.40
N VAL A 137 -10.08 -7.87 20.69
CA VAL A 137 -9.95 -9.16 20.00
C VAL A 137 -10.08 -8.93 18.51
N ILE A 138 -9.01 -9.24 17.76
CA ILE A 138 -9.01 -9.23 16.29
C ILE A 138 -9.38 -10.62 15.81
N ARG A 139 -10.43 -10.73 15.01
CA ARG A 139 -10.84 -11.97 14.35
C ARG A 139 -10.61 -11.86 12.85
N THR A 140 -9.96 -12.86 12.27
CA THR A 140 -9.72 -12.95 10.83
C THR A 140 -10.26 -14.28 10.29
N GLU A 141 -11.14 -14.23 9.29
CA GLU A 141 -11.54 -15.42 8.53
C GLU A 141 -10.35 -15.96 7.75
N THR A 142 -10.02 -17.24 7.94
CA THR A 142 -8.79 -17.83 7.41
C THR A 142 -8.91 -18.31 5.97
N ALA A 143 -10.14 -18.56 5.51
CA ALA A 143 -10.40 -18.94 4.14
C ALA A 143 -10.12 -17.75 3.21
N VAL A 144 -9.27 -18.00 2.21
CA VAL A 144 -8.94 -17.00 1.19
C VAL A 144 -9.88 -17.24 -0.01
N PRO A 145 -10.75 -16.28 -0.36
CA PRO A 145 -11.67 -16.44 -1.47
C PRO A 145 -10.94 -16.43 -2.82
N LYS A 146 -11.63 -16.86 -3.88
CA LYS A 146 -11.19 -16.55 -5.25
C LYS A 146 -11.47 -15.08 -5.51
N VAL A 147 -10.43 -14.30 -5.77
CA VAL A 147 -10.51 -12.83 -5.86
C VAL A 147 -10.50 -12.35 -7.30
N GLY A 148 -11.43 -11.44 -7.61
CA GLY A 148 -11.47 -10.68 -8.85
C GLY A 148 -11.14 -9.21 -8.65
N PHE A 149 -10.31 -8.63 -9.51
CA PHE A 149 -10.10 -7.19 -9.57
C PHE A 149 -10.87 -6.61 -10.75
N MET A 150 -11.62 -5.54 -10.51
CA MET A 150 -12.24 -4.77 -11.58
C MET A 150 -11.65 -3.36 -11.63
N LEU A 151 -10.96 -3.03 -12.71
CA LEU A 151 -10.23 -1.76 -12.84
C LEU A 151 -11.03 -0.75 -13.67
N VAL A 152 -11.30 0.43 -13.12
CA VAL A 152 -11.78 1.56 -13.93
C VAL A 152 -10.55 2.18 -14.59
N GLY A 153 -10.53 2.26 -15.93
CA GLY A 153 -9.35 2.60 -16.71
C GLY A 153 -8.45 1.39 -17.00
N TRP A 154 -9.03 0.20 -17.19
CA TRP A 154 -8.29 -1.06 -17.36
C TRP A 154 -7.33 -1.03 -18.57
N GLY A 155 -7.73 -0.38 -19.66
CA GLY A 155 -6.90 -0.17 -20.86
C GLY A 155 -5.87 0.96 -20.72
N GLY A 156 -5.73 1.58 -19.54
CA GLY A 156 -4.68 2.53 -19.23
C GLY A 156 -3.30 1.90 -19.07
N ASN A 157 -2.28 2.74 -18.87
CA ASN A 157 -0.91 2.27 -18.66
C ASN A 157 -0.83 1.33 -17.44
N ASN A 158 -1.39 1.74 -16.30
CA ASN A 158 -1.40 0.95 -15.07
C ASN A 158 -2.17 -0.37 -15.23
N GLY A 159 -3.40 -0.32 -15.78
CA GLY A 159 -4.26 -1.51 -15.90
C GLY A 159 -3.67 -2.57 -16.83
N SER A 160 -3.13 -2.17 -17.98
CA SER A 160 -2.43 -3.07 -18.89
C SER A 160 -1.12 -3.62 -18.31
N THR A 161 -0.34 -2.78 -17.62
CA THR A 161 0.90 -3.20 -16.95
C THR A 161 0.64 -4.20 -15.83
N LEU A 162 -0.35 -3.97 -14.97
CA LEU A 162 -0.72 -4.91 -13.90
C LEU A 162 -1.19 -6.25 -14.47
N THR A 163 -2.04 -6.21 -15.50
CA THR A 163 -2.56 -7.42 -16.16
C THR A 163 -1.43 -8.24 -16.78
N GLY A 164 -0.55 -7.59 -17.54
CA GLY A 164 0.62 -8.23 -18.13
C GLY A 164 1.59 -8.77 -17.08
N GLY A 165 1.82 -8.02 -15.99
CA GLY A 165 2.68 -8.43 -14.87
C GLY A 165 2.14 -9.66 -14.12
N ILE A 166 0.82 -9.73 -13.87
CA ILE A 166 0.20 -10.91 -13.24
C ILE A 166 0.27 -12.13 -14.19
N LEU A 167 -0.03 -11.96 -15.47
CA LEU A 167 0.07 -13.04 -16.45
C LEU A 167 1.50 -13.56 -16.60
N ALA A 168 2.49 -12.67 -16.66
CA ALA A 168 3.89 -13.05 -16.74
C ALA A 168 4.33 -13.87 -15.52
N ASN A 169 3.95 -13.45 -14.30
CA ASN A 169 4.25 -14.20 -13.07
C ASN A 169 3.49 -15.53 -12.99
N ARG A 170 2.22 -15.57 -13.40
CA ARG A 170 1.41 -16.80 -13.43
C ARG A 170 1.99 -17.85 -14.37
N LEU A 171 2.48 -17.42 -15.54
CA LEU A 171 2.93 -18.29 -16.63
C LEU A 171 4.45 -18.52 -16.65
N ASP A 172 5.20 -17.96 -15.68
CA ASP A 172 6.68 -17.90 -15.66
C ASP A 172 7.27 -17.43 -17.00
N ILE A 173 6.67 -16.41 -17.62
CA ILE A 173 7.15 -15.87 -18.91
C ILE A 173 8.45 -15.13 -18.68
N ARG A 174 9.53 -15.65 -19.26
CA ARG A 174 10.85 -15.03 -19.24
C ARG A 174 11.11 -14.33 -20.55
N TRP A 175 11.79 -13.19 -20.50
CA TRP A 175 12.08 -12.40 -21.69
C TRP A 175 13.54 -11.98 -21.70
N ARG A 176 14.07 -11.70 -22.89
CA ARG A 176 15.43 -11.20 -23.04
C ARG A 176 15.42 -9.68 -23.15
N THR A 177 16.34 -9.07 -22.41
CA THR A 177 16.75 -7.69 -22.62
C THR A 177 18.20 -7.66 -23.09
N ARG A 178 18.74 -6.46 -23.34
CA ARG A 178 20.18 -6.29 -23.60
C ARG A 178 21.06 -6.80 -22.46
N ASP A 179 20.50 -6.87 -21.25
CA ASP A 179 21.19 -7.25 -20.01
C ASP A 179 21.01 -8.75 -19.67
N GLY A 180 20.38 -9.53 -20.57
CA GLY A 180 20.20 -10.97 -20.43
C GLY A 180 18.73 -11.39 -20.22
N GLU A 181 18.54 -12.64 -19.79
CA GLU A 181 17.21 -13.17 -19.47
C GLU A 181 16.70 -12.57 -18.15
N GLN A 182 15.49 -12.03 -18.20
CA GLN A 182 14.74 -11.51 -17.06
C GLN A 182 13.68 -12.52 -16.62
N LYS A 183 13.34 -12.49 -15.33
CA LYS A 183 12.28 -13.31 -14.74
C LYS A 183 11.17 -12.43 -14.19
N PRO A 184 9.90 -12.87 -14.31
CA PRO A 184 8.79 -12.12 -13.75
C PRO A 184 8.90 -12.10 -12.22
N ASN A 185 8.49 -11.00 -11.62
CA ASN A 185 8.48 -10.80 -10.18
C ASN A 185 7.40 -9.77 -9.78
N TYR A 186 7.23 -9.55 -8.47
CA TYR A 186 6.35 -8.53 -7.90
C TYR A 186 7.14 -7.49 -7.10
N TRP A 187 8.32 -7.09 -7.57
CA TRP A 187 9.10 -6.05 -6.90
C TRP A 187 8.34 -4.73 -6.84
N GLY A 188 8.59 -3.94 -5.80
CA GLY A 188 7.84 -2.72 -5.50
C GLY A 188 6.54 -2.93 -4.72
N SER A 189 6.01 -4.16 -4.67
CA SER A 189 4.88 -4.51 -3.78
C SER A 189 5.38 -4.78 -2.36
N LEU A 190 4.78 -4.09 -1.39
CA LEU A 190 5.01 -4.31 0.04
C LEU A 190 4.54 -5.72 0.43
N THR A 191 3.35 -6.13 0.01
CA THR A 191 2.80 -7.42 0.43
C THR A 191 3.61 -8.58 -0.14
N GLN A 192 4.07 -8.48 -1.39
CA GLN A 192 4.69 -9.60 -2.10
C GLN A 192 6.21 -9.68 -1.94
N SER A 193 6.88 -8.54 -1.77
CA SER A 193 8.35 -8.46 -1.81
C SER A 193 9.00 -7.87 -0.57
N ALA A 194 8.24 -7.33 0.39
CA ALA A 194 8.80 -6.87 1.66
C ALA A 194 8.79 -7.95 2.74
N THR A 195 9.49 -7.68 3.82
CA THR A 195 9.57 -8.53 5.00
C THR A 195 9.17 -7.75 6.24
N CYS A 196 8.79 -8.47 7.29
CA CYS A 196 8.52 -7.93 8.61
C CYS A 196 9.43 -8.64 9.63
N ARG A 197 10.09 -7.87 10.50
CA ARG A 197 10.86 -8.42 11.62
C ARG A 197 9.90 -9.11 12.59
N VAL A 198 10.21 -10.32 13.05
CA VAL A 198 9.40 -11.06 14.03
C VAL A 198 10.07 -11.26 15.38
N GLY A 199 11.39 -11.08 15.44
CA GLY A 199 12.18 -11.18 16.66
C GLY A 199 13.65 -11.33 16.34
N SER A 200 14.40 -11.95 17.25
CA SER A 200 15.82 -12.24 17.07
C SER A 200 16.10 -13.73 17.35
N TYR A 201 17.08 -14.31 16.65
CA TYR A 201 17.58 -15.66 16.91
C TYR A 201 19.11 -15.65 16.84
N ASN A 202 19.76 -16.12 17.91
CA ASN A 202 21.22 -16.09 18.06
C ASN A 202 21.85 -14.69 17.83
N GLY A 203 21.17 -13.62 18.27
CA GLY A 203 21.65 -12.25 18.14
C GLY A 203 21.41 -11.60 16.77
N GLU A 204 20.79 -12.30 15.83
CA GLU A 204 20.42 -11.77 14.51
C GLU A 204 18.92 -11.54 14.41
N GLU A 205 18.51 -10.50 13.69
CA GLU A 205 17.09 -10.25 13.41
C GLU A 205 16.51 -11.33 12.50
N VAL A 206 15.33 -11.82 12.88
CA VAL A 206 14.56 -12.78 12.10
C VAL A 206 13.42 -12.06 11.41
N HIS A 207 13.29 -12.29 10.11
CA HIS A 207 12.25 -11.68 9.29
C HIS A 207 11.38 -12.76 8.64
N VAL A 208 10.11 -12.41 8.39
CA VAL A 208 9.19 -13.23 7.58
C VAL A 208 8.71 -12.43 6.38
N PRO A 209 8.34 -13.05 5.24
CA PRO A 209 7.70 -12.35 4.14
C PRO A 209 6.42 -11.65 4.63
N PHE A 210 6.18 -10.41 4.24
CA PHE A 210 5.04 -9.63 4.74
C PHE A 210 3.69 -10.36 4.56
N LYS A 211 3.46 -10.92 3.37
CA LYS A 211 2.27 -11.74 3.06
C LYS A 211 2.06 -12.98 3.92
N SER A 212 3.07 -13.42 4.67
CA SER A 212 2.95 -14.62 5.51
C SER A 212 2.31 -14.34 6.87
N LEU A 213 2.19 -13.06 7.26
CA LEU A 213 1.54 -12.66 8.50
C LEU A 213 0.02 -12.88 8.44
N MET A 214 -0.63 -12.66 7.31
CA MET A 214 -2.10 -12.77 7.20
C MET A 214 -2.51 -13.49 5.92
N PRO A 215 -3.69 -14.14 5.88
CA PRO A 215 -4.14 -14.93 4.73
C PRO A 215 -4.59 -14.04 3.58
N MET A 216 -3.65 -13.63 2.74
CA MET A 216 -3.91 -12.85 1.53
C MET A 216 -4.07 -13.74 0.30
N ALA A 217 -4.88 -13.28 -0.65
CA ALA A 217 -4.95 -13.87 -1.97
C ALA A 217 -3.57 -13.86 -2.66
N ASN A 218 -3.30 -14.93 -3.39
CA ASN A 218 -2.09 -15.05 -4.19
C ASN A 218 -2.28 -14.26 -5.49
N PRO A 219 -1.38 -13.32 -5.83
CA PRO A 219 -1.47 -12.53 -7.05
C PRO A 219 -1.66 -13.35 -8.33
N ASN A 220 -1.05 -14.54 -8.39
CA ASN A 220 -1.14 -15.41 -9.56
C ASN A 220 -2.55 -15.99 -9.76
N ASP A 221 -3.41 -15.98 -8.74
CA ASP A 221 -4.76 -16.56 -8.81
C ASP A 221 -5.85 -15.50 -9.08
N ILE A 222 -5.46 -14.22 -9.18
CA ILE A 222 -6.38 -13.09 -9.39
C ILE A 222 -6.93 -13.08 -10.83
N ILE A 223 -8.25 -12.93 -10.95
CA ILE A 223 -8.90 -12.66 -12.24
C ILE A 223 -9.11 -11.16 -12.40
N ILE A 224 -8.77 -10.59 -13.55
CA ILE A 224 -8.91 -9.15 -13.80
C ILE A 224 -9.94 -8.94 -14.92
N ASP A 225 -10.85 -8.01 -14.69
CA ASP A 225 -11.78 -7.42 -15.66
C ASP A 225 -11.80 -5.90 -15.41
N GLY A 226 -12.64 -5.15 -16.11
CA GLY A 226 -12.81 -3.73 -15.84
C GLY A 226 -13.39 -2.95 -17.00
N TRP A 227 -13.35 -1.64 -16.84
CA TRP A 227 -13.95 -0.69 -17.76
C TRP A 227 -12.88 0.24 -18.33
N ASP A 228 -13.05 0.68 -19.56
CA ASP A 228 -12.27 1.78 -20.13
C ASP A 228 -13.14 2.50 -21.15
N ILE A 229 -12.98 3.82 -21.25
CA ILE A 229 -13.65 4.62 -22.28
C ILE A 229 -13.14 4.28 -23.69
N SER A 230 -12.02 3.57 -23.81
CA SER A 230 -11.47 3.02 -25.06
C SER A 230 -11.78 1.53 -25.17
N ASN A 231 -12.26 1.07 -26.33
CA ASN A 231 -12.53 -0.35 -26.61
C ASN A 231 -11.28 -1.15 -27.03
N VAL A 232 -10.08 -0.56 -26.94
CA VAL A 232 -8.82 -1.22 -27.33
C VAL A 232 -8.53 -2.38 -26.37
N ASN A 233 -8.24 -3.57 -26.92
CA ASN A 233 -7.89 -4.74 -26.13
C ASN A 233 -6.58 -4.53 -25.34
N LEU A 234 -6.34 -5.40 -24.35
CA LEU A 234 -5.22 -5.21 -23.43
C LEU A 234 -3.84 -5.42 -24.06
N ALA A 235 -3.71 -6.20 -25.14
CA ALA A 235 -2.44 -6.34 -25.86
C ALA A 235 -2.06 -5.04 -26.59
N ASP A 236 -3.02 -4.43 -27.28
CA ASP A 236 -2.81 -3.15 -27.97
C ASP A 236 -2.70 -1.99 -26.96
N ALA A 237 -3.41 -2.07 -25.84
CA ALA A 237 -3.24 -1.13 -24.73
C ALA A 237 -1.83 -1.20 -24.12
N MET A 238 -1.28 -2.40 -23.94
CA MET A 238 0.10 -2.62 -23.48
C MET A 238 1.10 -2.03 -24.48
N ALA A 239 0.91 -2.25 -25.78
CA ALA A 239 1.75 -1.67 -26.82
C ALA A 239 1.69 -0.14 -26.85
N ARG A 240 0.48 0.44 -26.70
CA ARG A 240 0.26 1.89 -26.57
C ARG A 240 0.94 2.48 -25.34
N ALA A 241 0.91 1.76 -24.21
CA ALA A 241 1.48 2.22 -22.94
C ALA A 241 3.02 2.32 -22.98
N LYS A 242 3.69 1.47 -23.77
CA LYS A 242 5.16 1.44 -23.93
C LYS A 242 5.90 1.28 -22.59
N VAL A 243 5.37 0.46 -21.70
CA VAL A 243 5.93 0.21 -20.36
C VAL A 243 6.79 -1.05 -20.33
N LEU A 244 6.19 -2.19 -20.69
CA LEU A 244 6.87 -3.50 -20.64
C LEU A 244 7.88 -3.64 -21.79
N ASP A 245 8.95 -4.41 -21.58
CA ASP A 245 9.92 -4.72 -22.63
C ASP A 245 9.24 -5.37 -23.85
N TYR A 246 9.70 -5.02 -25.06
CA TYR A 246 9.08 -5.51 -26.30
C TYR A 246 9.03 -7.05 -26.41
N ASP A 247 10.08 -7.74 -25.99
CA ASP A 247 10.11 -9.21 -26.02
C ASP A 247 9.08 -9.83 -25.07
N LEU A 248 8.83 -9.20 -23.92
CA LEU A 248 7.74 -9.58 -23.01
C LEU A 248 6.37 -9.28 -23.63
N GLN A 249 6.20 -8.10 -24.26
CA GLN A 249 4.95 -7.75 -24.94
C GLN A 249 4.58 -8.78 -26.03
N ARG A 250 5.55 -9.20 -26.85
CA ARG A 250 5.34 -10.22 -27.89
C ARG A 250 4.83 -11.53 -27.29
N GLN A 251 5.40 -11.97 -26.17
CA GLN A 251 5.02 -13.20 -25.48
C GLN A 251 3.67 -13.10 -24.78
N LEU A 252 3.32 -11.92 -24.26
CA LEU A 252 2.04 -11.68 -23.59
C LEU A 252 0.86 -11.47 -24.56
N ARG A 253 1.11 -11.05 -25.80
CA ARG A 253 0.07 -10.72 -26.78
C ARG A 253 -1.03 -11.80 -26.92
N PRO A 254 -0.72 -13.10 -27.11
CA PRO A 254 -1.74 -14.15 -27.22
C PRO A 254 -2.62 -14.31 -25.96
N HIS A 255 -2.13 -13.85 -24.81
CA HIS A 255 -2.84 -13.92 -23.54
C HIS A 255 -3.65 -12.65 -23.22
N MET A 256 -3.39 -11.54 -23.93
CA MET A 256 -3.98 -10.23 -23.65
C MET A 256 -4.88 -9.71 -24.79
N GLU A 257 -4.76 -10.24 -26.00
CA GLU A 257 -5.54 -9.75 -27.16
C GLU A 257 -7.04 -10.06 -27.06
N GLY A 258 -7.42 -11.13 -26.35
CA GLY A 258 -8.81 -11.48 -26.07
C GLY A 258 -9.42 -10.77 -24.85
N LEU A 259 -8.64 -9.96 -24.13
CA LEU A 259 -9.11 -9.21 -22.97
C LEU A 259 -9.50 -7.80 -23.44
N THR A 260 -10.79 -7.49 -23.44
CA THR A 260 -11.34 -6.20 -23.88
C THR A 260 -12.10 -5.51 -22.74
N PRO A 261 -11.85 -4.21 -22.48
CA PRO A 261 -12.57 -3.48 -21.46
C PRO A 261 -14.07 -3.36 -21.75
N ARG A 262 -14.88 -3.42 -20.69
CA ARG A 262 -16.31 -3.04 -20.72
C ARG A 262 -16.45 -1.55 -20.99
N ALA A 263 -17.59 -1.14 -21.54
CA ALA A 263 -17.91 0.27 -21.76
C ALA A 263 -17.96 1.02 -20.43
N SER A 264 -17.34 2.20 -20.34
CA SER A 264 -17.28 2.99 -19.10
C SER A 264 -18.21 4.19 -19.12
N ILE A 265 -18.44 4.80 -17.97
CA ILE A 265 -19.03 6.14 -17.89
C ILE A 265 -17.98 7.17 -18.34
N PHE A 266 -18.37 8.09 -19.22
CA PHE A 266 -17.52 9.20 -19.67
C PHE A 266 -18.30 10.51 -19.56
N ASP A 267 -17.75 11.46 -18.80
CA ASP A 267 -18.24 12.83 -18.75
C ASP A 267 -17.08 13.78 -19.08
N PRO A 268 -17.09 14.42 -20.27
CA PRO A 268 -15.98 15.27 -20.70
C PRO A 268 -15.79 16.52 -19.83
N LYS A 269 -16.78 16.89 -18.98
CA LYS A 269 -16.65 18.01 -18.05
C LYS A 269 -15.74 17.70 -16.86
N PHE A 270 -15.47 16.41 -16.60
CA PHE A 270 -14.67 15.99 -15.44
C PHE A 270 -13.20 15.71 -15.77
N VAL A 271 -12.85 15.49 -17.04
CA VAL A 271 -11.47 15.20 -17.48
C VAL A 271 -10.97 16.23 -18.48
N ALA A 272 -9.73 16.13 -18.92
CA ALA A 272 -9.22 17.02 -19.96
C ALA A 272 -9.94 16.79 -21.30
N SER A 273 -10.22 17.87 -22.04
CA SER A 273 -10.91 17.79 -23.34
C SER A 273 -10.14 16.96 -24.38
N ASN A 274 -8.82 16.83 -24.22
CA ASN A 274 -7.96 15.99 -25.04
C ASN A 274 -8.18 14.47 -24.88
N GLN A 275 -9.13 14.06 -24.02
CA GLN A 275 -9.53 12.66 -23.87
C GLN A 275 -10.73 12.28 -24.75
N ALA A 276 -11.41 13.24 -25.40
CA ALA A 276 -12.62 12.98 -26.17
C ALA A 276 -12.41 11.95 -27.29
N ASP A 277 -11.32 12.07 -28.06
CA ASP A 277 -11.02 11.16 -29.17
C ASP A 277 -10.73 9.71 -28.72
N ARG A 278 -10.39 9.52 -27.43
CA ARG A 278 -10.16 8.21 -26.83
C ARG A 278 -11.46 7.52 -26.42
N ALA A 279 -12.55 8.27 -26.24
CA ALA A 279 -13.82 7.77 -25.72
C ALA A 279 -14.67 7.06 -26.80
N THR A 280 -14.29 5.82 -27.14
CA THR A 280 -14.97 4.98 -28.13
C THR A 280 -15.88 3.89 -27.52
N ASN A 281 -15.92 3.78 -26.19
CA ASN A 281 -16.55 2.69 -25.45
C ASN A 281 -17.28 3.22 -24.22
N VAL A 282 -18.45 3.83 -24.43
CA VAL A 282 -19.15 4.61 -23.40
C VAL A 282 -20.55 4.05 -23.12
N ILE A 283 -20.92 3.98 -21.84
CA ILE A 283 -22.29 3.66 -21.41
C ILE A 283 -23.18 4.89 -21.64
N ILE A 284 -24.20 4.73 -22.47
CA ILE A 284 -25.20 5.77 -22.76
C ILE A 284 -26.37 5.66 -21.77
N GLY A 285 -27.03 6.79 -21.48
CA GLY A 285 -28.22 6.85 -20.63
C GLY A 285 -28.12 7.93 -19.56
N THR A 286 -29.11 7.96 -18.66
CA THR A 286 -29.08 8.82 -17.48
C THR A 286 -28.01 8.35 -16.49
N LYS A 287 -27.59 9.21 -15.54
CA LYS A 287 -26.62 8.84 -14.50
C LYS A 287 -27.11 7.65 -13.65
N GLU A 288 -28.42 7.55 -13.42
CA GLU A 288 -29.05 6.40 -12.75
C GLU A 288 -28.91 5.10 -13.56
N GLN A 289 -29.15 5.15 -14.88
CA GLN A 289 -28.97 4.00 -15.78
C GLN A 289 -27.50 3.58 -15.87
N GLN A 290 -26.59 4.54 -15.97
CA GLN A 290 -25.16 4.31 -15.97
C GLN A 290 -24.70 3.62 -14.68
N MET A 291 -25.12 4.11 -13.52
CA MET A 291 -24.82 3.49 -12.23
C MET A 291 -25.39 2.06 -12.13
N ALA A 292 -26.63 1.86 -12.60
CA ALA A 292 -27.25 0.53 -12.64
C ALA A 292 -26.48 -0.45 -13.54
N GLN A 293 -25.93 0.02 -14.68
CA GLN A 293 -25.09 -0.80 -15.54
C GLN A 293 -23.79 -1.23 -14.84
N ILE A 294 -23.13 -0.34 -14.10
CA ILE A 294 -21.92 -0.71 -13.33
C ILE A 294 -22.23 -1.81 -12.30
N ARG A 295 -23.37 -1.70 -11.61
CA ARG A 295 -23.83 -2.76 -10.68
C ARG A 295 -24.07 -4.09 -11.40
N ALA A 296 -24.71 -4.05 -12.55
CA ALA A 296 -24.95 -5.23 -13.38
C ALA A 296 -23.63 -5.87 -13.85
N ASP A 297 -22.65 -5.06 -14.24
CA ASP A 297 -21.33 -5.52 -14.67
C ASP A 297 -20.56 -6.22 -13.55
N ILE A 298 -20.61 -5.70 -12.32
CA ILE A 298 -19.99 -6.35 -11.14
C ILE A 298 -20.59 -7.74 -10.90
N ARG A 299 -21.93 -7.85 -10.97
CA ARG A 299 -22.63 -9.14 -10.79
C ARG A 299 -22.34 -10.11 -11.94
N ASP A 300 -22.34 -9.62 -13.17
CA ASP A 300 -22.00 -10.40 -14.37
C ASP A 300 -20.58 -10.95 -14.29
N PHE A 301 -19.62 -10.12 -13.87
CA PHE A 301 -18.25 -10.54 -13.67
C PHE A 301 -18.14 -11.62 -12.59
N LYS A 302 -18.77 -11.44 -11.42
CA LYS A 302 -18.83 -12.46 -10.36
C LYS A 302 -19.38 -13.78 -10.89
N ALA A 303 -20.52 -13.74 -11.59
CA ALA A 303 -21.18 -14.93 -12.13
C ALA A 303 -20.34 -15.66 -13.19
N LYS A 304 -19.73 -14.94 -14.14
CA LYS A 304 -18.97 -15.54 -15.25
C LYS A 304 -17.60 -16.07 -14.84
N SER A 305 -16.91 -15.36 -13.95
CA SER A 305 -15.55 -15.74 -13.51
C SER A 305 -15.55 -16.71 -12.34
N GLY A 306 -16.68 -16.83 -11.63
CA GLY A 306 -16.83 -17.63 -10.42
C GLY A 306 -15.93 -17.16 -9.28
N VAL A 307 -15.62 -15.87 -9.22
CA VAL A 307 -14.91 -15.25 -8.07
C VAL A 307 -15.89 -15.04 -6.92
N ASP A 308 -15.42 -15.28 -5.69
CA ASP A 308 -16.23 -15.12 -4.48
C ASP A 308 -16.17 -13.68 -3.96
N SER A 309 -15.05 -12.99 -4.19
CA SER A 309 -14.81 -11.61 -3.75
C SER A 309 -14.33 -10.74 -4.91
N VAL A 310 -14.78 -9.49 -4.95
CA VAL A 310 -14.37 -8.50 -5.95
C VAL A 310 -13.87 -7.26 -5.25
N VAL A 311 -12.81 -6.66 -5.77
CA VAL A 311 -12.38 -5.30 -5.42
C VAL A 311 -12.39 -4.44 -6.67
N VAL A 312 -13.03 -3.27 -6.58
CA VAL A 312 -13.02 -2.28 -7.66
C VAL A 312 -11.98 -1.22 -7.33
N LEU A 313 -11.16 -0.86 -8.31
CA LEU A 313 -10.15 0.18 -8.14
C LEU A 313 -10.18 1.17 -9.31
N TRP A 314 -10.24 2.46 -8.99
CA TRP A 314 -10.11 3.53 -9.96
C TRP A 314 -8.65 3.79 -10.30
N THR A 315 -8.25 3.48 -11.53
CA THR A 315 -6.95 3.85 -12.12
C THR A 315 -7.11 4.58 -13.46
N ALA A 316 -8.29 5.17 -13.70
CA ALA A 316 -8.57 5.97 -14.88
C ALA A 316 -7.98 7.37 -14.74
N ASN A 317 -8.21 8.20 -15.76
CA ASN A 317 -7.81 9.60 -15.79
C ASN A 317 -8.14 10.32 -14.47
N THR A 318 -7.26 11.25 -14.09
CA THR A 318 -7.53 12.18 -12.99
C THR A 318 -8.69 13.08 -13.40
N GLU A 319 -9.76 13.07 -12.61
CA GLU A 319 -10.85 14.01 -12.75
C GLU A 319 -10.51 15.34 -12.06
N ARG A 320 -11.17 16.43 -12.46
CA ARG A 320 -11.22 17.66 -11.64
C ARG A 320 -11.94 17.37 -10.32
N TYR A 321 -11.74 18.23 -9.33
CA TYR A 321 -12.56 18.19 -8.13
C TYR A 321 -14.02 18.50 -8.45
N THR A 322 -14.91 17.76 -7.80
CA THR A 322 -16.33 18.06 -7.67
C THR A 322 -16.51 19.19 -6.67
N GLU A 323 -17.32 20.19 -7.01
CA GLU A 323 -17.75 21.22 -6.08
C GLU A 323 -18.80 20.65 -5.11
N VAL A 324 -18.43 20.51 -3.84
CA VAL A 324 -19.32 19.98 -2.80
C VAL A 324 -20.34 21.05 -2.41
N ARG A 325 -21.60 20.83 -2.81
CA ARG A 325 -22.74 21.72 -2.55
C ARG A 325 -23.72 21.11 -1.54
N ALA A 326 -24.24 21.94 -0.63
CA ALA A 326 -25.35 21.58 0.25
C ALA A 326 -26.62 21.30 -0.56
N GLY A 327 -27.43 20.33 -0.14
CA GLY A 327 -28.60 19.86 -0.88
C GLY A 327 -28.28 18.96 -2.09
N VAL A 328 -27.00 18.67 -2.35
CA VAL A 328 -26.56 17.83 -3.47
C VAL A 328 -25.61 16.73 -3.02
N HIS A 329 -24.51 17.07 -2.36
CA HIS A 329 -23.43 16.12 -2.03
C HIS A 329 -23.29 15.84 -0.53
N ASP A 330 -24.02 16.61 0.28
CA ASP A 330 -23.86 16.72 1.73
C ASP A 330 -24.49 15.56 2.51
N SER A 331 -25.44 14.83 1.92
CA SER A 331 -26.03 13.61 2.48
C SER A 331 -26.24 12.55 1.42
N GLU A 332 -26.38 11.28 1.84
CA GLU A 332 -26.67 10.17 0.94
C GLU A 332 -28.00 10.38 0.19
N GLU A 333 -29.03 10.85 0.89
CA GLU A 333 -30.36 11.11 0.31
C GLU A 333 -30.30 12.15 -0.80
N ASN A 334 -29.66 13.30 -0.52
CA ASN A 334 -29.49 14.38 -1.49
C ASN A 334 -28.68 13.91 -2.70
N LEU A 335 -27.62 13.15 -2.48
CA LEU A 335 -26.75 12.64 -3.55
C LEU A 335 -27.51 11.70 -4.49
N ARG A 336 -28.34 10.80 -3.93
CA ARG A 336 -29.17 9.90 -4.74
C ARG A 336 -30.27 10.66 -5.49
N ALA A 337 -30.88 11.66 -4.87
CA ALA A 337 -31.85 12.53 -5.54
C ALA A 337 -31.22 13.32 -6.69
N ALA A 338 -30.01 13.85 -6.50
CA ALA A 338 -29.25 14.57 -7.53
C ALA A 338 -28.87 13.68 -8.72
N ILE A 339 -28.47 12.43 -8.46
CA ILE A 339 -28.21 11.43 -9.52
C ILE A 339 -29.46 11.20 -10.37
N LYS A 340 -30.62 11.03 -9.72
CA LYS A 340 -31.90 10.82 -10.41
C LYS A 340 -32.33 12.06 -11.20
N ALA A 341 -32.06 13.25 -10.69
CA ALA A 341 -32.34 14.52 -11.37
C ALA A 341 -31.37 14.81 -12.53
N GLY A 342 -30.27 14.05 -12.65
CA GLY A 342 -29.25 14.27 -13.69
C GLY A 342 -28.35 15.48 -13.41
N GLU A 343 -28.13 15.82 -12.13
CA GLU A 343 -27.29 16.94 -11.70
C GLU A 343 -25.90 16.88 -12.34
N GLU A 344 -25.44 17.99 -12.92
CA GLU A 344 -24.21 18.02 -13.71
C GLU A 344 -22.96 17.80 -12.86
N GLU A 345 -22.98 18.24 -11.61
CA GLU A 345 -21.85 18.19 -10.69
C GLU A 345 -21.64 16.80 -10.05
N ILE A 346 -22.22 15.73 -10.62
CA ILE A 346 -21.96 14.35 -10.20
C ILE A 346 -20.92 13.69 -11.12
N SER A 347 -19.74 13.40 -10.58
CA SER A 347 -18.65 12.79 -11.35
C SER A 347 -18.91 11.30 -11.68
N PRO A 348 -18.33 10.79 -12.78
CA PRO A 348 -18.27 9.36 -13.03
C PRO A 348 -17.70 8.56 -11.86
N SER A 349 -16.62 9.02 -11.22
CA SER A 349 -16.04 8.32 -10.05
C SER A 349 -17.02 8.19 -8.88
N THR A 350 -17.86 9.20 -8.61
CA THR A 350 -18.91 9.12 -7.58
C THR A 350 -19.96 8.06 -7.92
N LEU A 351 -20.35 7.93 -9.20
CA LEU A 351 -21.28 6.88 -9.63
C LEU A 351 -20.67 5.48 -9.46
N PHE A 352 -19.40 5.29 -9.81
CA PHE A 352 -18.69 4.03 -9.57
C PHE A 352 -18.61 3.70 -8.07
N ALA A 353 -18.24 4.67 -7.22
CA ALA A 353 -18.14 4.46 -5.79
C ALA A 353 -19.48 4.02 -5.18
N LEU A 354 -20.58 4.71 -5.51
CA LEU A 354 -21.93 4.35 -5.04
C LEU A 354 -22.39 2.99 -5.59
N ALA A 355 -22.13 2.69 -6.86
CA ALA A 355 -22.44 1.38 -7.44
C ALA A 355 -21.73 0.24 -6.69
N CYS A 356 -20.45 0.43 -6.35
CA CYS A 356 -19.67 -0.55 -5.60
C CYS A 356 -20.19 -0.71 -4.16
N ILE A 357 -20.50 0.41 -3.49
CA ILE A 357 -21.09 0.40 -2.15
C ILE A 357 -22.43 -0.33 -2.14
N ASP A 358 -23.30 -0.09 -3.12
CA ASP A 358 -24.59 -0.76 -3.27
C ASP A 358 -24.45 -2.28 -3.55
N GLU A 359 -23.31 -2.71 -4.11
CA GLU A 359 -22.94 -4.12 -4.30
C GLU A 359 -22.04 -4.68 -3.18
N ARG A 360 -21.88 -3.95 -2.07
CA ARG A 360 -20.98 -4.29 -0.94
C ARG A 360 -19.58 -4.71 -1.40
N THR A 361 -19.08 -4.04 -2.43
CA THR A 361 -17.81 -4.33 -3.09
C THR A 361 -16.84 -3.21 -2.73
N PRO A 362 -15.65 -3.53 -2.15
CA PRO A 362 -14.66 -2.52 -1.83
C PRO A 362 -14.31 -1.64 -3.03
N PHE A 363 -14.29 -0.32 -2.83
CA PHE A 363 -13.93 0.66 -3.86
C PHE A 363 -12.73 1.49 -3.45
N ILE A 364 -11.65 1.40 -4.23
CA ILE A 364 -10.41 2.12 -3.97
C ILE A 364 -10.20 3.22 -5.02
N ASN A 365 -10.00 4.45 -4.59
CA ASN A 365 -9.68 5.57 -5.46
C ASN A 365 -8.16 5.74 -5.59
N GLY A 366 -7.62 5.35 -6.74
CA GLY A 366 -6.19 5.50 -7.07
C GLY A 366 -5.80 6.86 -7.63
N SER A 367 -6.76 7.78 -7.78
CA SER A 367 -6.59 9.11 -8.39
C SER A 367 -6.92 10.23 -7.38
N PRO A 368 -6.54 11.50 -7.65
CA PRO A 368 -6.59 12.55 -6.62
C PRO A 368 -7.93 13.29 -6.51
N GLN A 369 -8.92 13.05 -7.37
CA GLN A 369 -10.22 13.72 -7.26
C GLN A 369 -10.95 13.33 -5.97
N ASN A 370 -11.79 14.22 -5.46
CA ASN A 370 -12.58 14.06 -4.25
C ASN A 370 -13.84 13.20 -4.43
N THR A 371 -13.67 11.97 -4.95
CA THR A 371 -14.74 11.00 -5.19
C THR A 371 -15.65 10.79 -3.97
N PHE A 372 -15.05 10.76 -2.78
CA PHE A 372 -15.69 10.46 -1.51
C PHE A 372 -16.33 11.69 -0.86
N VAL A 373 -17.28 12.31 -1.56
CA VAL A 373 -18.12 13.39 -1.00
C VAL A 373 -18.96 12.88 0.20
N PRO A 374 -19.47 13.77 1.08
CA PRO A 374 -20.16 13.36 2.31
C PRO A 374 -21.26 12.31 2.11
N GLY A 375 -22.10 12.43 1.08
CA GLY A 375 -23.13 11.43 0.77
C GLY A 375 -22.60 10.04 0.40
N VAL A 376 -21.39 9.94 -0.17
CA VAL A 376 -20.71 8.66 -0.42
C VAL A 376 -20.19 8.06 0.89
N LEU A 377 -19.66 8.91 1.79
CA LEU A 377 -19.21 8.48 3.11
C LEU A 377 -20.38 7.94 3.94
N GLU A 378 -21.53 8.61 3.93
CA GLU A 378 -22.74 8.15 4.60
C GLU A 378 -23.20 6.78 4.07
N ALA A 379 -23.24 6.62 2.74
CA ALA A 379 -23.60 5.34 2.12
C ALA A 379 -22.63 4.21 2.52
N SER A 380 -21.32 4.47 2.51
CA SER A 380 -20.29 3.52 2.92
C SER A 380 -20.42 3.13 4.39
N LEU A 381 -20.70 4.10 5.28
CA LEU A 381 -20.93 3.85 6.71
C LEU A 381 -22.19 3.01 6.94
N ARG A 382 -23.29 3.34 6.26
CA ARG A 382 -24.58 2.65 6.39
C ARG A 382 -24.51 1.20 5.91
N LEU A 383 -23.89 0.97 4.74
CA LEU A 383 -23.77 -0.35 4.13
C LEU A 383 -22.51 -1.12 4.55
N LYS A 384 -21.66 -0.51 5.39
CA LYS A 384 -20.38 -1.05 5.86
C LYS A 384 -19.45 -1.50 4.72
N SER A 385 -19.55 -0.85 3.56
CA SER A 385 -18.75 -1.19 2.37
C SER A 385 -17.44 -0.43 2.37
N ILE A 386 -16.34 -1.14 2.22
CA ILE A 386 -14.99 -0.57 2.32
C ILE A 386 -14.74 0.46 1.21
N ILE A 387 -14.19 1.60 1.60
CA ILE A 387 -13.64 2.60 0.69
C ILE A 387 -12.22 3.01 1.14
N GLY A 388 -11.37 3.37 0.18
CA GLY A 388 -10.01 3.81 0.46
C GLY A 388 -9.41 4.61 -0.69
N GLY A 389 -8.34 5.34 -0.41
CA GLY A 389 -7.78 6.34 -1.32
C GLY A 389 -7.13 7.46 -0.49
N ASP A 390 -6.74 8.60 -1.06
CA ASP A 390 -6.78 8.98 -2.48
C ASP A 390 -5.37 9.12 -3.07
N ASP A 391 -5.26 8.91 -4.38
CA ASP A 391 -4.07 9.04 -5.24
C ASP A 391 -2.88 8.12 -4.88
N PHE A 392 -2.41 7.30 -5.82
CA PHE A 392 -1.29 6.38 -5.59
C PHE A 392 -0.02 7.09 -5.12
N LYS A 393 0.53 6.73 -3.96
CA LYS A 393 1.81 7.25 -3.48
C LYS A 393 3.00 6.52 -4.11
N THR A 394 3.25 6.82 -5.39
CA THR A 394 4.43 6.35 -6.14
C THR A 394 5.66 7.24 -5.90
N GLY A 395 6.79 6.85 -6.50
CA GLY A 395 8.01 7.62 -6.74
C GLY A 395 8.25 8.85 -5.85
N GLN A 396 7.99 10.05 -6.39
CA GLN A 396 8.33 11.34 -5.76
C GLN A 396 7.65 11.53 -4.40
N THR A 397 6.32 11.39 -4.31
CA THR A 397 5.61 11.67 -3.06
C THR A 397 5.95 10.65 -1.98
N LYS A 398 6.19 9.39 -2.35
CA LYS A 398 6.67 8.37 -1.41
C LYS A 398 8.01 8.77 -0.80
N MET A 399 8.97 9.18 -1.64
CA MET A 399 10.27 9.68 -1.18
C MET A 399 10.15 10.95 -0.33
N LYS A 400 9.31 11.91 -0.73
CA LYS A 400 9.03 13.13 0.04
C LYS A 400 8.52 12.82 1.43
N SER A 401 7.54 11.92 1.56
CA SER A 401 6.97 11.55 2.86
C SER A 401 7.97 10.87 3.80
N ALA A 402 8.96 10.16 3.26
CA ALA A 402 10.05 9.58 4.06
C ALA A 402 11.14 10.62 4.40
N LEU A 403 11.48 11.49 3.45
CA LEU A 403 12.55 12.47 3.63
C LEU A 403 12.15 13.57 4.61
N VAL A 404 10.93 14.11 4.50
CA VAL A 404 10.45 15.15 5.42
C VAL A 404 10.29 14.59 6.84
N GLU A 405 9.86 13.33 6.97
CA GLU A 405 9.85 12.61 8.25
C GLU A 405 11.25 12.58 8.88
N TYR A 406 12.27 12.19 8.11
CA TYR A 406 13.67 12.22 8.54
C TYR A 406 14.15 13.63 8.92
N LEU A 407 13.96 14.63 8.07
CA LEU A 407 14.47 15.98 8.28
C LEU A 407 13.90 16.59 9.57
N VAL A 408 12.57 16.60 9.71
CA VAL A 408 11.90 17.15 10.90
C VAL A 408 12.20 16.32 12.14
N GLY A 409 12.24 14.98 12.02
CA GLY A 409 12.58 14.07 13.10
C GLY A 409 14.01 14.23 13.62
N ALA A 410 14.94 14.64 12.75
CA ALA A 410 16.32 14.95 13.09
C ALA A 410 16.53 16.38 13.62
N GLY A 411 15.46 17.18 13.76
CA GLY A 411 15.55 18.57 14.21
C GLY A 411 16.02 19.56 13.14
N LEU A 412 16.00 19.16 11.86
CA LEU A 412 16.26 20.06 10.73
C LEU A 412 14.95 20.72 10.34
N LYS A 413 14.97 22.03 10.04
CA LYS A 413 13.78 22.79 9.66
C LYS A 413 13.72 22.96 8.14
N PRO A 414 13.03 22.10 7.38
CA PRO A 414 12.68 22.41 5.99
C PRO A 414 12.04 23.79 5.89
N THR A 415 12.63 24.67 5.09
CA THR A 415 12.13 26.03 4.81
C THR A 415 11.65 26.17 3.38
N SER A 416 12.15 25.35 2.45
CA SER A 416 11.67 25.29 1.06
C SER A 416 11.69 23.87 0.52
N ILE A 417 10.62 23.51 -0.17
CA ILE A 417 10.42 22.23 -0.86
C ILE A 417 9.91 22.55 -2.27
N VAL A 418 10.71 22.29 -3.29
CA VAL A 418 10.34 22.53 -4.69
C VAL A 418 10.35 21.22 -5.44
N SER A 419 9.18 20.80 -5.94
CA SER A 419 8.96 19.50 -6.57
C SER A 419 8.53 19.65 -8.03
N TYR A 420 9.47 19.51 -8.96
CA TYR A 420 9.19 19.48 -10.40
C TYR A 420 8.97 18.05 -10.90
N ASN A 421 8.08 17.91 -11.88
CA ASN A 421 7.80 16.65 -12.54
C ASN A 421 7.55 16.87 -14.03
N HIS A 422 8.01 15.95 -14.88
CA HIS A 422 7.52 15.84 -16.23
C HIS A 422 7.39 14.39 -16.69
N LEU A 423 6.37 14.12 -17.51
CA LEU A 423 6.03 12.80 -18.04
C LEU A 423 5.30 12.95 -19.39
N GLY A 424 5.37 11.91 -20.22
CA GLY A 424 4.89 11.91 -21.61
C GLY A 424 3.80 10.87 -21.91
N ASN A 425 3.31 10.17 -20.89
CA ASN A 425 2.20 9.23 -21.01
C ASN A 425 0.83 9.96 -20.96
N ASN A 426 -0.27 9.19 -21.06
CA ASN A 426 -1.62 9.75 -21.06
C ASN A 426 -1.99 10.45 -19.75
N ASP A 427 -1.40 10.05 -18.62
CA ASP A 427 -1.59 10.76 -17.35
C ASP A 427 -1.04 12.19 -17.45
N GLY A 428 0.20 12.35 -17.93
CA GLY A 428 0.78 13.66 -18.21
C GLY A 428 -0.05 14.51 -19.18
N LEU A 429 -0.58 13.89 -20.24
CA LEU A 429 -1.44 14.57 -21.22
C LEU A 429 -2.75 15.05 -20.59
N ASN A 430 -3.39 14.25 -19.72
CA ASN A 430 -4.60 14.65 -19.02
C ASN A 430 -4.31 15.77 -18.00
N LEU A 431 -3.20 15.68 -17.28
CA LEU A 431 -2.75 16.66 -16.28
C LEU A 431 -2.20 17.96 -16.88
N SER A 432 -2.14 18.09 -18.21
CA SER A 432 -1.80 19.37 -18.84
C SER A 432 -2.93 20.39 -18.73
N ALA A 433 -4.16 19.95 -18.44
CA ALA A 433 -5.30 20.83 -18.20
C ALA A 433 -5.27 21.37 -16.74
N PRO A 434 -5.48 22.68 -16.51
CA PRO A 434 -5.37 23.27 -15.18
C PRO A 434 -6.28 22.65 -14.10
N GLN A 435 -7.52 22.30 -14.45
CA GLN A 435 -8.50 21.76 -13.50
C GLN A 435 -8.14 20.35 -13.01
N THR A 436 -7.60 19.50 -13.88
CA THR A 436 -7.15 18.15 -13.52
C THR A 436 -5.79 18.19 -12.81
N PHE A 437 -4.91 19.14 -13.19
CA PHE A 437 -3.68 19.42 -12.46
C PHE A 437 -3.95 19.83 -11.02
N ARG A 438 -4.95 20.69 -10.77
CA ARG A 438 -5.29 21.19 -9.44
C ARG A 438 -5.58 20.05 -8.45
N SER A 439 -6.27 19.00 -8.87
CA SER A 439 -6.50 17.79 -8.05
C SER A 439 -5.17 17.17 -7.59
N LYS A 440 -4.21 17.03 -8.51
CA LYS A 440 -2.88 16.45 -8.25
C LYS A 440 -1.99 17.37 -7.40
N GLU A 441 -2.14 18.68 -7.58
CA GLU A 441 -1.42 19.68 -6.80
C GLU A 441 -1.79 19.60 -5.31
N ILE A 442 -3.09 19.57 -4.98
CA ILE A 442 -3.58 19.51 -3.60
C ILE A 442 -3.04 18.27 -2.86
N SER A 443 -3.20 17.09 -3.46
CA SER A 443 -2.74 15.82 -2.85
C SER A 443 -1.22 15.74 -2.68
N LYS A 444 -0.43 16.38 -3.56
CA LYS A 444 1.04 16.41 -3.46
C LYS A 444 1.58 17.44 -2.47
N SER A 445 0.83 18.52 -2.22
CA SER A 445 1.24 19.59 -1.30
C SER A 445 0.92 19.25 0.15
N ASN A 446 -0.22 18.62 0.44
CA ASN A 446 -0.67 18.37 1.81
C ASN A 446 0.15 17.30 2.58
N VAL A 447 1.01 16.54 1.89
CA VAL A 447 1.74 15.40 2.46
C VAL A 447 2.76 15.77 3.56
N VAL A 448 3.10 17.06 3.71
CA VAL A 448 4.09 17.54 4.70
C VAL A 448 3.45 18.20 5.92
N ASP A 449 2.15 18.49 5.86
CA ASP A 449 1.45 19.35 6.82
C ASP A 449 1.42 18.78 8.25
N ASP A 450 1.26 17.47 8.39
CA ASP A 450 1.26 16.78 9.70
C ASP A 450 2.65 16.79 10.34
N MET A 451 3.71 16.62 9.55
CA MET A 451 5.09 16.69 10.06
C MET A 451 5.46 18.12 10.50
N VAL A 452 5.09 19.15 9.73
CA VAL A 452 5.29 20.55 10.12
C VAL A 452 4.58 20.85 11.45
N ARG A 453 3.30 20.46 11.58
CA ARG A 453 2.54 20.66 12.83
C ARG A 453 3.08 19.87 14.02
N SER A 454 3.78 18.76 13.78
CA SER A 454 4.29 17.90 14.85
C SER A 454 5.44 18.52 15.66
N ASN A 455 6.09 19.57 15.15
CA ASN A 455 7.28 20.13 15.76
C ASN A 455 7.21 21.67 15.93
N PRO A 456 6.58 22.16 17.01
CA PRO A 456 6.47 23.59 17.29
C PRO A 456 7.80 24.25 17.72
N LEU A 457 8.88 23.48 17.91
CA LEU A 457 10.22 24.04 18.15
C LEU A 457 10.85 24.54 16.84
N LEU A 458 10.52 23.90 15.73
CA LEU A 458 11.01 24.29 14.40
C LEU A 458 10.06 25.30 13.75
N TYR A 459 8.75 25.13 13.89
CA TYR A 459 7.74 25.93 13.20
C TYR A 459 6.85 26.69 14.18
N ALA A 460 6.75 28.01 13.99
CA ALA A 460 5.78 28.81 14.71
C ALA A 460 4.33 28.46 14.30
N PRO A 461 3.30 28.81 15.11
CA PRO A 461 1.91 28.58 14.73
C PRO A 461 1.57 29.19 13.37
N GLY A 462 1.15 28.35 12.43
CA GLY A 462 0.81 28.77 11.05
C GLY A 462 2.01 28.87 10.10
N GLU A 463 3.24 28.72 10.59
CA GLU A 463 4.43 28.68 9.73
C GLU A 463 4.47 27.39 8.90
N LYS A 464 4.82 27.52 7.62
CA LYS A 464 5.02 26.41 6.69
C LYS A 464 6.26 26.68 5.84
N PRO A 465 6.96 25.65 5.35
CA PRO A 465 7.95 25.83 4.30
C PRO A 465 7.28 26.37 3.03
N ASP A 466 8.04 27.09 2.22
CA ASP A 466 7.66 27.32 0.83
C ASP A 466 7.50 25.96 0.15
N HIS A 467 6.35 25.71 -0.46
CA HIS A 467 6.07 24.43 -1.12
C HIS A 467 5.49 24.62 -2.50
N THR A 468 6.27 24.28 -3.52
CA THR A 468 5.86 24.40 -4.93
C THR A 468 5.83 23.02 -5.59
N VAL A 469 4.74 22.71 -6.30
CA VAL A 469 4.60 21.48 -7.07
C VAL A 469 4.34 21.84 -8.54
N VAL A 470 5.12 21.26 -9.45
CA VAL A 470 4.97 21.47 -10.89
C VAL A 470 4.88 20.13 -11.60
N ILE A 471 3.97 20.03 -12.56
CA ILE A 471 3.85 18.91 -13.50
C ILE A 471 3.78 19.47 -14.91
N LYS A 472 4.61 18.94 -15.81
CA LYS A 472 4.61 19.30 -17.24
C LYS A 472 4.46 18.05 -18.12
N TYR A 473 3.69 18.20 -19.19
CA TYR A 473 3.60 17.17 -20.22
C TYR A 473 4.79 17.31 -21.18
N VAL A 474 5.60 16.25 -21.27
CA VAL A 474 6.77 16.17 -22.16
C VAL A 474 6.71 14.82 -22.87
N PRO A 475 6.13 14.74 -24.09
CA PRO A 475 5.86 13.47 -24.77
C PRO A 475 7.07 12.53 -24.89
N ASN A 476 8.27 13.09 -25.07
CA ASN A 476 9.48 12.34 -25.34
C ASN A 476 9.85 11.31 -24.25
N VAL A 477 9.51 11.57 -22.98
CA VAL A 477 9.87 10.66 -21.89
C VAL A 477 8.87 9.52 -21.69
N GLY A 478 7.72 9.54 -22.37
CA GLY A 478 6.70 8.50 -22.25
C GLY A 478 6.30 8.25 -20.79
N ASP A 479 6.30 6.98 -20.38
CA ASP A 479 5.99 6.56 -18.99
C ASP A 479 7.14 6.81 -17.99
N SER A 480 8.35 7.10 -18.49
CA SER A 480 9.58 7.34 -17.70
C SER A 480 9.59 8.75 -17.12
N LYS A 481 8.64 8.99 -16.20
CA LYS A 481 8.47 10.24 -15.48
C LYS A 481 9.78 10.66 -14.81
N ARG A 482 10.14 11.94 -14.93
CA ARG A 482 11.26 12.53 -14.20
C ARG A 482 10.74 13.39 -13.06
N ALA A 483 11.28 13.18 -11.87
CA ALA A 483 11.03 13.99 -10.68
C ALA A 483 12.34 14.68 -10.29
N MET A 484 12.27 16.00 -10.07
CA MET A 484 13.39 16.81 -9.62
C MET A 484 12.92 17.59 -8.40
N ASP A 485 13.57 17.34 -7.27
CA ASP A 485 13.18 17.92 -6.00
C ASP A 485 14.37 18.65 -5.37
N GLU A 486 14.11 19.83 -4.81
CA GLU A 486 15.04 20.56 -3.97
C GLU A 486 14.42 20.74 -2.58
N TYR A 487 15.17 20.34 -1.55
CA TYR A 487 14.82 20.53 -0.14
C TYR A 487 15.87 21.43 0.49
N THR A 488 15.48 22.63 0.90
CA THR A 488 16.34 23.53 1.67
C THR A 488 15.84 23.57 3.11
N SER A 489 16.76 23.39 4.06
CA SER A 489 16.49 23.39 5.49
C SER A 489 17.40 24.35 6.22
N SER A 490 16.84 25.10 7.17
CA SER A 490 17.63 25.79 8.19
C SER A 490 18.14 24.80 9.23
N ILE A 491 19.42 24.93 9.58
CA ILE A 491 20.13 24.03 10.50
C ILE A 491 20.80 24.83 11.64
N PHE A 492 21.67 24.17 12.41
CA PHE A 492 22.36 24.76 13.56
C PHE A 492 22.98 26.13 13.23
N MET A 493 22.82 27.09 14.14
CA MET A 493 23.33 28.47 14.03
C MET A 493 22.90 29.18 12.73
N ASN A 494 21.68 28.92 12.26
CA ASN A 494 21.13 29.47 11.02
C ASN A 494 21.92 29.11 9.75
N GLY A 495 22.68 28.02 9.79
CA GLY A 495 23.24 27.42 8.58
C GLY A 495 22.14 26.91 7.64
N SER A 496 22.54 26.52 6.43
CA SER A 496 21.65 25.91 5.43
C SER A 496 22.11 24.50 5.06
N ASN A 497 21.15 23.60 4.88
CA ASN A 497 21.34 22.31 4.22
C ASN A 497 20.44 22.24 2.99
N THR A 498 21.01 21.88 1.84
CA THR A 498 20.27 21.72 0.59
C THR A 498 20.46 20.31 0.04
N ILE A 499 19.36 19.63 -0.25
CA ILE A 499 19.33 18.31 -0.90
C ILE A 499 18.67 18.48 -2.27
N VAL A 500 19.43 18.21 -3.33
CA VAL A 500 18.90 18.15 -4.70
C VAL A 500 18.78 16.68 -5.11
N MET A 501 17.60 16.28 -5.54
CA MET A 501 17.28 14.92 -5.93
C MET A 501 16.76 14.88 -7.37
N HIS A 502 17.29 13.95 -8.17
CA HIS A 502 16.70 13.57 -9.44
C HIS A 502 16.28 12.09 -9.38
N ASN A 503 15.02 11.83 -9.69
CA ASN A 503 14.44 10.49 -9.66
C ASN A 503 13.81 10.16 -11.03
N THR A 504 14.31 9.10 -11.67
CA THR A 504 13.68 8.51 -12.86
C THR A 504 12.69 7.46 -12.40
N CYS A 505 11.41 7.71 -12.63
CA CYS A 505 10.31 6.87 -12.20
C CYS A 505 9.64 6.28 -13.44
N GLU A 506 9.78 4.98 -13.68
CA GLU A 506 8.88 4.25 -14.59
C GLU A 506 7.53 4.14 -13.88
N ASP A 507 6.63 5.09 -14.17
CA ASP A 507 5.51 5.42 -13.28
C ASP A 507 4.54 4.24 -13.15
N SER A 508 4.26 3.55 -14.25
CA SER A 508 3.37 2.37 -14.26
C SER A 508 4.00 1.16 -13.59
N LEU A 509 5.32 0.98 -13.68
CA LEU A 509 6.02 -0.10 -12.96
C LEU A 509 6.10 0.17 -11.45
N LEU A 510 6.03 1.43 -11.02
CA LEU A 510 5.87 1.80 -9.62
C LEU A 510 4.41 1.73 -9.14
N ALA A 511 3.44 2.01 -10.02
CA ALA A 511 2.01 2.04 -9.68
C ALA A 511 1.36 0.65 -9.67
N ALA A 512 1.70 -0.24 -10.61
CA ALA A 512 1.07 -1.56 -10.70
C ALA A 512 1.22 -2.41 -9.42
N PRO A 513 2.40 -2.47 -8.75
CA PRO A 513 2.52 -3.18 -7.47
C PRO A 513 1.74 -2.53 -6.31
N LEU A 514 1.52 -1.21 -6.37
CA LEU A 514 0.67 -0.48 -5.41
C LEU A 514 -0.81 -0.85 -5.59
N ILE A 515 -1.28 -0.93 -6.84
CA ILE A 515 -2.65 -1.39 -7.16
C ILE A 515 -2.86 -2.81 -6.62
N LEU A 516 -1.88 -3.69 -6.85
CA LEU A 516 -1.92 -5.05 -6.32
C LEU A 516 -2.04 -5.06 -4.80
N ASP A 517 -1.19 -4.33 -4.09
CA ASP A 517 -1.24 -4.26 -2.62
C ASP A 517 -2.56 -3.68 -2.10
N LEU A 518 -3.02 -2.57 -2.68
CA LEU A 518 -4.26 -1.91 -2.29
C LEU A 518 -5.45 -2.86 -2.40
N CYS A 519 -5.58 -3.57 -3.52
CA CYS A 519 -6.69 -4.49 -3.71
C CYS A 519 -6.58 -5.75 -2.82
N LEU A 520 -5.38 -6.31 -2.65
CA LEU A 520 -5.18 -7.47 -1.77
C LEU A 520 -5.50 -7.15 -0.30
N VAL A 521 -5.08 -5.98 0.17
CA VAL A 521 -5.35 -5.56 1.54
C VAL A 521 -6.82 -5.14 1.69
N ALA A 522 -7.41 -4.44 0.72
CA ALA A 522 -8.83 -4.12 0.76
C ALA A 522 -9.70 -5.39 0.85
N GLU A 523 -9.37 -6.44 0.08
CA GLU A 523 -10.03 -7.75 0.18
C GLU A 523 -9.84 -8.35 1.57
N LEU A 524 -8.60 -8.43 2.08
CA LEU A 524 -8.31 -8.98 3.39
C LEU A 524 -9.13 -8.30 4.49
N LEU A 525 -9.27 -6.97 4.45
CA LEU A 525 -10.01 -6.20 5.45
C LEU A 525 -11.51 -6.52 5.47
N THR A 526 -12.09 -7.03 4.39
CA THR A 526 -13.50 -7.51 4.39
C THR A 526 -13.72 -8.72 5.30
N ARG A 527 -12.64 -9.43 5.64
CA ARG A 527 -12.64 -10.64 6.46
C ARG A 527 -12.13 -10.41 7.89
N VAL A 528 -11.91 -9.15 8.28
CA VAL A 528 -11.38 -8.77 9.58
C VAL A 528 -12.47 -8.10 10.42
N GLN A 529 -12.73 -8.69 11.58
CA GLN A 529 -13.62 -8.17 12.60
C GLN A 529 -12.83 -7.82 13.86
N ILE A 530 -13.32 -6.87 14.64
CA ILE A 530 -12.76 -6.46 15.92
C ILE A 530 -13.85 -6.45 16.99
N LYS A 531 -13.45 -6.74 18.24
CA LYS A 531 -14.27 -6.61 19.44
C LYS A 531 -13.48 -5.82 20.48
N CYS A 532 -14.13 -4.89 21.18
CA CYS A 532 -13.55 -4.07 22.25
C CYS A 532 -14.26 -4.39 23.57
N GLU A 533 -13.53 -4.67 24.65
CA GLU A 533 -14.17 -5.02 25.94
C GLU A 533 -14.84 -3.82 26.64
N SER A 534 -14.42 -2.58 26.35
CA SER A 534 -14.95 -1.38 27.04
C SER A 534 -16.28 -0.86 26.48
N ASP A 535 -16.84 -1.49 25.44
CA ASP A 535 -17.96 -0.91 24.68
C ASP A 535 -19.34 -1.06 25.34
N GLY A 536 -19.46 -1.68 26.52
CA GLY A 536 -20.63 -1.64 27.43
C GLY A 536 -21.94 -2.29 26.94
N GLU A 537 -22.24 -2.21 25.63
CA GLU A 537 -23.43 -2.74 24.96
C GLU A 537 -23.10 -3.44 23.62
N LYS A 538 -21.83 -3.46 23.18
CA LYS A 538 -21.36 -4.19 21.98
C LYS A 538 -20.37 -5.30 22.34
N ASP A 539 -20.83 -6.30 23.09
CA ASP A 539 -20.03 -7.49 23.37
C ASP A 539 -19.89 -8.43 22.13
N CYS A 540 -20.12 -7.89 20.92
CA CYS A 540 -20.15 -8.57 19.64
C CYS A 540 -19.02 -8.10 18.72
N PHE A 541 -18.56 -9.00 17.85
CA PHE A 541 -17.62 -8.66 16.79
C PHE A 541 -18.28 -7.75 15.77
N HIS A 542 -17.54 -6.74 15.31
CA HIS A 542 -17.96 -5.88 14.22
C HIS A 542 -16.84 -5.71 13.21
N HIS A 543 -17.20 -5.43 11.97
CA HIS A 543 -16.25 -5.10 10.91
C HIS A 543 -15.47 -3.83 11.27
N LEU A 544 -14.28 -3.69 10.68
CA LEU A 544 -13.49 -2.47 10.76
C LEU A 544 -14.28 -1.27 10.20
N HIS A 545 -13.87 -0.06 10.59
CA HIS A 545 -14.45 1.15 10.03
C HIS A 545 -14.33 1.13 8.48
N PRO A 546 -15.42 1.39 7.72
CA PRO A 546 -15.42 1.24 6.25
C PRO A 546 -14.39 2.09 5.50
N VAL A 547 -14.05 3.27 6.03
CA VAL A 547 -12.87 4.03 5.59
C VAL A 547 -11.60 3.29 6.00
N ALA A 548 -10.98 2.59 5.05
CA ALA A 548 -9.86 1.68 5.28
C ALA A 548 -8.52 2.41 5.44
N VAL A 549 -8.29 2.98 6.63
CA VAL A 549 -7.06 3.75 6.94
C VAL A 549 -5.78 2.92 6.81
N LEU A 550 -5.84 1.59 6.92
CA LEU A 550 -4.68 0.70 6.70
C LEU A 550 -4.15 0.77 5.26
N LEU A 551 -4.89 1.34 4.31
CA LEU A 551 -4.44 1.57 2.94
C LEU A 551 -3.57 2.84 2.77
N SER A 552 -3.40 3.64 3.82
CA SER A 552 -2.72 4.94 3.77
C SER A 552 -1.27 4.88 3.29
N TYR A 553 -0.56 3.75 3.50
CA TYR A 553 0.81 3.57 3.04
C TYR A 553 0.96 3.75 1.52
N TRP A 554 -0.07 3.38 0.76
CA TRP A 554 -0.07 3.45 -0.69
C TRP A 554 -0.82 4.67 -1.24
N SER A 555 -1.37 5.55 -0.38
CA SER A 555 -2.13 6.75 -0.77
C SER A 555 -1.38 8.05 -0.44
N LYS A 556 -1.49 9.06 -1.32
CA LYS A 556 -0.88 10.39 -1.11
C LYS A 556 -1.71 11.25 -0.17
N ALA A 557 -3.03 11.20 -0.32
CA ALA A 557 -3.99 11.94 0.49
C ALA A 557 -4.92 10.94 1.18
N PRO A 558 -4.46 10.25 2.23
CA PRO A 558 -5.22 9.16 2.82
C PRO A 558 -6.58 9.61 3.34
N LEU A 559 -7.64 8.90 2.97
CA LEU A 559 -8.97 9.07 3.55
C LEU A 559 -8.97 8.48 4.97
N VAL A 560 -9.42 9.26 5.95
CA VAL A 560 -9.44 8.86 7.36
C VAL A 560 -10.83 9.02 7.98
N PRO A 561 -11.20 8.20 9.00
CA PRO A 561 -12.43 8.39 9.76
C PRO A 561 -12.54 9.79 10.37
N ARG A 562 -13.76 10.30 10.53
CA ARG A 562 -14.01 11.61 11.14
C ARG A 562 -13.41 11.66 12.55
N GLY A 563 -12.58 12.67 12.81
CA GLY A 563 -11.91 12.87 14.10
C GLY A 563 -10.57 12.14 14.23
N MET A 564 -10.21 11.24 13.31
CA MET A 564 -8.88 10.64 13.27
C MET A 564 -7.86 11.64 12.69
N PRO A 565 -6.68 11.82 13.29
CA PRO A 565 -5.64 12.65 12.71
C PRO A 565 -5.09 12.05 11.41
N LEU A 566 -4.86 12.90 10.41
CA LEU A 566 -4.17 12.52 9.18
C LEU A 566 -2.69 12.28 9.47
N VAL A 567 -2.16 11.14 9.03
CA VAL A 567 -0.74 10.78 9.12
C VAL A 567 -0.21 10.50 7.72
N ASN A 568 0.76 11.26 7.25
CA ASN A 568 1.37 11.09 5.92
C ASN A 568 2.77 10.47 5.96
N ALA A 569 3.45 10.59 7.11
CA ALA A 569 4.77 10.02 7.36
C ALA A 569 4.83 8.53 6.98
N LEU A 570 5.71 8.19 6.04
CA LEU A 570 5.69 6.89 5.38
C LEU A 570 5.99 5.74 6.37
N GLN A 571 6.95 5.94 7.27
CA GLN A 571 7.35 4.89 8.21
C GLN A 571 6.29 4.68 9.29
N LYS A 572 5.63 5.74 9.75
CA LYS A 572 4.48 5.61 10.67
C LYS A 572 3.33 4.82 10.06
N GLN A 573 3.00 5.07 8.79
CA GLN A 573 1.97 4.30 8.09
C GLN A 573 2.36 2.84 7.88
N ARG A 574 3.63 2.57 7.55
CA ARG A 574 4.16 1.21 7.46
C ARG A 574 4.08 0.49 8.81
N ALA A 575 4.51 1.15 9.88
CA ALA A 575 4.48 0.62 11.24
C ALA A 575 3.05 0.33 11.71
N MET A 576 2.08 1.19 11.38
CA MET A 576 0.66 0.95 11.65
C MET A 576 0.19 -0.37 11.01
N LEU A 577 0.50 -0.55 9.72
CA LEU A 577 0.13 -1.76 8.99
C LEU A 577 0.84 -3.01 9.53
N GLU A 578 2.17 -2.94 9.75
CA GLU A 578 2.96 -4.04 10.32
C GLU A 578 2.44 -4.45 11.70
N ASN A 579 2.22 -3.48 12.59
CA ASN A 579 1.76 -3.74 13.95
C ASN A 579 0.32 -4.27 13.98
N PHE A 580 -0.55 -3.83 13.07
CA PHE A 580 -1.88 -4.44 12.92
C PHE A 580 -1.78 -5.91 12.49
N PHE A 581 -0.92 -6.23 11.51
CA PHE A 581 -0.79 -7.59 10.99
C PHE A 581 -0.14 -8.52 12.03
N ARG A 582 0.85 -8.01 12.77
CA ARG A 582 1.45 -8.69 13.92
C ARG A 582 0.41 -8.97 15.01
N ALA A 583 -0.37 -7.95 15.38
CA ALA A 583 -1.44 -8.08 16.36
C ALA A 583 -2.49 -9.13 15.95
N ALA A 584 -2.87 -9.18 14.67
CA ALA A 584 -3.83 -10.15 14.15
C ALA A 584 -3.37 -11.62 14.30
N VAL A 585 -2.07 -11.87 14.40
CA VAL A 585 -1.51 -13.22 14.66
C VAL A 585 -0.97 -13.42 16.07
N GLY A 586 -1.21 -12.48 16.98
CA GLY A 586 -0.81 -12.58 18.38
C GLY A 586 0.64 -12.21 18.68
N LEU A 587 1.33 -11.57 17.73
CA LEU A 587 2.62 -10.93 17.97
C LEU A 587 2.40 -9.53 18.55
N HIS A 588 3.26 -9.15 19.50
CA HIS A 588 3.26 -7.79 20.04
C HIS A 588 3.69 -6.76 18.98
N PRO A 589 3.24 -5.49 19.07
CA PRO A 589 3.81 -4.41 18.28
C PRO A 589 5.33 -4.35 18.43
N GLU A 590 6.02 -4.03 17.33
CA GLU A 590 7.47 -3.84 17.36
C GLU A 590 7.80 -2.54 18.12
N ASN A 591 8.64 -2.66 19.15
CA ASN A 591 9.01 -1.54 20.02
C ASN A 591 10.43 -1.02 19.77
N ASN A 592 11.29 -1.81 19.11
CA ASN A 592 12.68 -1.47 18.83
C ASN A 592 13.53 -1.08 20.06
N MET A 593 13.10 -1.42 21.28
CA MET A 593 13.86 -1.09 22.49
C MET A 593 15.06 -2.01 22.66
N LEU A 594 14.99 -3.27 22.21
CA LEU A 594 16.12 -4.22 22.26
C LEU A 594 16.75 -4.37 23.67
N LEU A 595 15.92 -4.28 24.72
CA LEU A 595 16.37 -4.26 26.11
C LEU A 595 17.20 -5.50 26.47
N GLU A 596 16.92 -6.64 25.84
CA GLU A 596 17.65 -7.89 26.05
C GLU A 596 19.17 -7.80 25.79
N TYR A 597 19.66 -6.75 25.12
CA TYR A 597 21.09 -6.55 24.86
C TYR A 597 21.78 -5.57 25.81
N PHE A 598 21.05 -4.78 26.59
CA PHE A 598 21.64 -3.74 27.46
C PHE A 598 20.91 -3.53 28.80
N SER A 599 19.98 -4.42 29.15
CA SER A 599 19.36 -4.51 30.48
C SER A 599 20.25 -5.13 31.55
#